data_AF-A0A182SR58-F1
#
_entry.id   AF-A0A182SR58-F1
#
_cell.length_a   1.000
_cell.length_b   1.000
_cell.length_c   1.000
_cell.angle_alpha   90.00
_cell.angle_beta   90.00
_cell.angle_gamma   90.00
#
_symmetry.space_group_name_H-M   'P 1'
#
loop_
_entity.id
_entity.type
_entity.pdbx_description
1 polymer ?
#
loop_
_entity_poly.entity_id
_entity_poly.type
_entity_poly.pdbx_seq_one_letter_code
_entity_poly.pdbx_strand_id
1 'polypeptide(L)'
;MLMCAGDEQLQSCPSDTGGPLQVKLLSSSRYTPFVVGVSALGVPCGATTPGVYAKVPHYILWIEAVTKLVYHPPDCVVRHISKRELDGSIVAPELKCAVGKDGENVEWICGCTIVAQDFALTSARCVKDVDVDVVNYRNDWKKIAEVIFHPEYDRKTLYNDLALIRLQTDNRNRYDWKAVSCVGTASDDEDQKESFLSFGIGPYNLNDNGLTDG
;
A
#
# COMPACT_ATOMS: atom_id res chain seq x y z
N MET A 1 -3.82 12.62 9.02
CA MET A 1 -2.82 12.40 10.10
C MET A 1 -1.57 11.70 9.55
N LEU A 2 -0.38 12.08 10.02
CA LEU A 2 0.92 11.51 9.59
C LEU A 2 1.59 10.73 10.75
N MET A 3 2.44 9.77 10.41
CA MET A 3 3.31 9.03 11.33
C MET A 3 4.70 8.87 10.72
N CYS A 4 5.71 8.68 11.57
CA CYS A 4 7.08 8.43 11.12
C CYS A 4 7.47 6.98 11.46
N ALA A 5 8.15 6.32 10.53
CA ALA A 5 8.73 5.01 10.76
C ALA A 5 10.12 4.97 10.12
N GLY A 6 11.09 4.39 10.83
CA GLY A 6 12.47 4.26 10.37
C GLY A 6 13.24 3.28 11.23
N ASP A 7 14.36 2.82 10.70
CA ASP A 7 15.29 1.91 11.35
C ASP A 7 16.70 2.46 11.09
N GLU A 8 17.60 2.36 12.08
CA GLU A 8 18.97 2.91 11.97
C GLU A 8 19.80 2.26 10.86
N GLN A 9 19.43 1.04 10.43
CA GLN A 9 20.11 0.28 9.37
C GLN A 9 19.39 0.36 8.03
N LEU A 10 18.13 0.79 8.00
CA LEU A 10 17.27 0.72 6.82
C LEU A 10 17.26 2.06 6.06
N GLN A 11 17.64 2.02 4.78
CA GLN A 11 17.87 3.19 3.95
C GLN A 11 16.62 3.50 3.11
N SER A 12 15.63 4.19 3.70
CA SER A 12 14.43 4.61 2.97
C SER A 12 14.77 5.40 1.69
N CYS A 13 14.08 5.09 0.59
CA CYS A 13 14.32 5.65 -0.74
C CYS A 13 13.13 6.46 -1.27
N PRO A 14 13.34 7.44 -2.17
CA PRO A 14 12.25 8.21 -2.78
C PRO A 14 11.28 7.33 -3.59
N SER A 15 11.78 6.22 -4.15
CA SER A 15 11.03 5.18 -4.86
C SER A 15 9.98 4.47 -3.99
N ASP A 16 9.97 4.72 -2.69
CA ASP A 16 9.09 4.04 -1.75
C ASP A 16 7.80 4.84 -1.52
N THR A 17 7.73 6.06 -2.09
CA THR A 17 6.54 6.90 -2.03
C THR A 17 5.32 6.15 -2.57
N GLY A 18 4.21 6.23 -1.84
CA GLY A 18 2.96 5.55 -2.18
C GLY A 18 2.93 4.09 -1.79
N GLY A 19 4.08 3.50 -1.45
CA GLY A 19 4.19 2.12 -0.98
C GLY A 19 3.61 1.91 0.43
N PRO A 20 3.20 0.68 0.77
CA PRO A 20 2.61 0.38 2.06
C PRO A 20 3.64 0.26 3.18
N LEU A 21 3.28 0.77 4.36
CA LEU A 21 3.83 0.34 5.63
C LEU A 21 2.88 -0.69 6.26
N GLN A 22 3.40 -1.87 6.57
CA GLN A 22 2.61 -3.01 7.03
C GLN A 22 3.04 -3.54 8.38
N VAL A 23 2.09 -4.13 9.10
CA VAL A 23 2.33 -4.94 10.29
C VAL A 23 1.81 -6.35 10.07
N LYS A 24 2.56 -7.35 10.52
CA LYS A 24 2.13 -8.74 10.50
C LYS A 24 1.44 -9.09 11.81
N LEU A 25 0.24 -9.63 11.73
CA LEU A 25 -0.49 -10.13 12.90
C LEU A 25 -0.62 -11.65 12.82
N LEU A 26 -0.13 -12.32 13.85
CA LEU A 26 -0.29 -13.77 14.03
C LEU A 26 -1.62 -14.05 14.72
N SER A 27 -2.51 -14.79 14.06
CA SER A 27 -3.77 -15.26 14.64
C SER A 27 -4.11 -16.65 14.11
N SER A 28 -4.52 -17.55 15.00
CA SER A 28 -4.85 -18.94 14.64
C SER A 28 -3.71 -19.63 13.87
N SER A 29 -2.47 -19.41 14.32
CA SER A 29 -1.23 -19.92 13.71
C SER A 29 -0.95 -19.43 12.29
N ARG A 30 -1.63 -18.39 11.81
CA ARG A 30 -1.42 -17.81 10.47
C ARG A 30 -1.16 -16.32 10.54
N TYR A 31 -0.32 -15.82 9.65
CA TYR A 31 0.01 -14.41 9.54
C TYR A 31 -0.96 -13.69 8.60
N THR A 32 -1.43 -12.51 9.01
CA THR A 32 -2.22 -11.60 8.18
C THR A 32 -1.50 -10.25 8.09
N PRO A 33 -1.32 -9.69 6.88
CA PRO A 33 -0.71 -8.38 6.72
C PRO A 33 -1.77 -7.29 6.90
N PHE A 34 -1.40 -6.24 7.63
CA PHE A 34 -2.22 -5.05 7.79
C PHE A 34 -1.48 -3.83 7.29
N VAL A 35 -2.08 -3.07 6.37
CA VAL A 35 -1.61 -1.75 5.98
C VAL A 35 -1.97 -0.76 7.07
N VAL A 36 -0.94 -0.17 7.67
CA VAL A 36 -1.04 0.88 8.69
C VAL A 36 -0.60 2.23 8.15
N GLY A 37 0.20 2.25 7.08
CA GLY A 37 0.74 3.45 6.47
C GLY A 37 0.82 3.40 4.95
N VAL A 38 0.81 4.57 4.34
CA VAL A 38 1.23 4.79 2.95
C VAL A 38 2.34 5.83 2.97
N SER A 39 3.47 5.55 2.35
CA SER A 39 4.61 6.47 2.31
C SER A 39 4.19 7.77 1.61
N ALA A 40 4.22 8.88 2.34
CA ALA A 40 3.81 10.19 1.86
C ALA A 40 5.01 10.98 1.34
N LEU A 41 6.14 10.96 2.06
CA LEU A 41 7.32 11.75 1.70
C LEU A 41 8.55 10.85 1.62
N GLY A 42 9.13 10.79 0.42
CA GLY A 42 10.38 10.09 0.18
C GLY A 42 11.53 10.86 0.81
N VAL A 43 12.29 10.18 1.67
CA VAL A 43 13.59 10.67 2.12
C VAL A 43 14.67 10.28 1.10
N PRO A 44 15.79 11.01 1.00
CA PRO A 44 16.89 10.60 0.12
C PRO A 44 17.34 9.18 0.47
N CYS A 45 17.56 8.34 -0.55
CA CYS A 45 18.11 7.00 -0.37
C CYS A 45 19.37 7.06 0.50
N GLY A 46 19.45 6.21 1.52
CA GLY A 46 20.60 6.18 2.42
C GLY A 46 20.55 7.17 3.57
N ALA A 47 19.46 7.92 3.73
CA ALA A 47 19.26 8.75 4.91
C ALA A 47 18.84 7.91 6.11
N THR A 48 19.41 8.20 7.28
CA THR A 48 18.98 7.64 8.57
C THR A 48 17.75 8.34 9.15
N THR A 49 17.18 9.30 8.40
CA THR A 49 15.95 9.98 8.78
C THR A 49 14.75 9.07 8.53
N PRO A 50 13.83 8.93 9.50
CA PRO A 50 12.65 8.09 9.32
C PRO A 50 11.78 8.60 8.17
N GLY A 51 11.18 7.67 7.43
CA GLY A 51 10.19 7.97 6.41
C GLY A 51 8.88 8.50 7.02
N VAL A 52 8.16 9.30 6.26
CA VAL A 52 6.87 9.88 6.67
C VAL A 52 5.73 9.17 5.95
N TYR A 53 4.78 8.68 6.71
CA TYR A 53 3.65 7.89 6.23
C TYR A 53 2.32 8.55 6.60
N ALA A 54 1.34 8.51 5.70
CA ALA A 54 -0.04 8.78 6.03
C ALA A 54 -0.61 7.61 6.85
N LYS A 55 -1.11 7.87 8.07
CA LYS A 55 -1.68 6.84 8.96
C LYS A 55 -3.02 6.35 8.42
N VAL A 56 -3.03 5.21 7.70
CA VAL A 56 -4.20 4.70 6.96
C VAL A 56 -5.43 4.46 7.85
N PRO A 57 -5.31 3.96 9.10
CA PRO A 57 -6.46 3.80 9.99
C PRO A 57 -7.28 5.09 10.20
N HIS A 58 -6.64 6.26 10.10
CA HIS A 58 -7.32 7.56 10.20
C HIS A 58 -8.30 7.81 9.04
N TYR A 59 -8.10 7.17 7.89
CA TYR A 59 -8.88 7.37 6.67
C TYR A 59 -9.83 6.21 6.38
N ILE A 60 -9.99 5.26 7.30
CA ILE A 60 -10.75 4.03 7.06
C ILE A 60 -12.19 4.31 6.64
N LEU A 61 -12.85 5.30 7.26
CA LEU A 61 -14.23 5.68 6.91
C LEU A 61 -14.36 6.16 5.45
N TRP A 62 -13.37 6.93 4.97
CA TRP A 62 -13.34 7.36 3.57
C TRP A 62 -13.09 6.19 2.63
N ILE A 63 -12.13 5.31 2.97
CA ILE A 63 -11.80 4.12 2.18
C ILE A 63 -13.04 3.21 2.07
N GLU A 64 -13.69 2.88 3.19
CA GLU A 64 -14.93 2.08 3.23
C GLU A 64 -16.05 2.75 2.43
N ALA A 65 -16.20 4.06 2.52
CA ALA A 65 -17.22 4.80 1.78
C ALA A 65 -17.01 4.72 0.26
N VAL A 66 -15.77 4.70 -0.22
CA VAL A 66 -15.44 4.60 -1.65
C VAL A 66 -15.51 3.15 -2.14
N THR A 67 -14.86 2.21 -1.44
CA THR A 67 -14.76 0.81 -1.88
C THR A 67 -16.00 -0.01 -1.59
N LYS A 68 -16.88 0.47 -0.69
CA LYS A 68 -18.07 -0.25 -0.20
C LYS A 68 -17.72 -1.57 0.50
N LEU A 69 -16.51 -1.68 1.03
CA LEU A 69 -16.05 -2.81 1.82
C LEU A 69 -15.91 -2.42 3.29
N VAL A 70 -15.92 -3.41 4.17
CA VAL A 70 -15.61 -3.25 5.60
C VAL A 70 -14.19 -3.71 5.85
N TYR A 71 -13.37 -2.87 6.49
CA TYR A 71 -11.97 -3.14 6.82
C TYR A 71 -11.73 -3.43 8.30
N HIS A 72 -12.79 -3.49 9.12
CA HIS A 72 -12.71 -3.89 10.52
C HIS A 72 -11.88 -5.20 10.69
N PRO A 73 -10.87 -5.26 11.58
CA PRO A 73 -9.86 -6.30 11.57
C PRO A 73 -10.42 -7.72 11.67
N PRO A 74 -11.34 -8.07 12.59
CA PRO A 74 -11.96 -9.40 12.63
C PRO A 74 -12.65 -9.79 11.32
N ASP A 75 -13.43 -8.89 10.73
CA ASP A 75 -14.20 -9.16 9.50
C ASP A 75 -13.28 -9.33 8.29
N CYS A 76 -12.27 -8.46 8.17
CA CYS A 76 -11.27 -8.54 7.11
C CYS A 76 -10.45 -9.84 7.21
N VAL A 77 -9.99 -10.16 8.42
CA VAL A 77 -9.21 -11.37 8.72
C VAL A 77 -10.02 -12.60 8.32
N VAL A 78 -11.30 -12.70 8.69
CA VAL A 78 -12.19 -13.81 8.30
C VAL A 78 -12.39 -13.89 6.79
N ARG A 79 -12.61 -12.77 6.10
CA ARG A 79 -12.75 -12.70 4.64
C ARG A 79 -11.55 -13.31 3.90
N HIS A 80 -10.36 -13.21 4.48
CA HIS A 80 -9.10 -13.70 3.89
C HIS A 80 -8.51 -14.92 4.59
N ILE A 81 -9.31 -15.69 5.35
CA ILE A 81 -8.80 -16.85 6.10
C ILE A 81 -8.07 -17.89 5.24
N SER A 82 -8.49 -18.08 3.98
CA SER A 82 -7.87 -19.01 3.02
C SER A 82 -6.57 -18.49 2.39
N LYS A 83 -6.20 -17.23 2.65
CA LYS A 83 -5.01 -16.56 2.11
C LYS A 83 -3.94 -16.28 3.17
N ARG A 84 -4.21 -16.65 4.43
CA ARG A 84 -3.24 -16.45 5.50
C ARG A 84 -2.23 -17.59 5.48
N GLU A 85 -0.95 -17.26 5.43
CA GLU A 85 0.12 -18.26 5.40
C GLU A 85 0.62 -18.60 6.80
N LEU A 86 1.14 -19.82 6.95
CA LEU A 86 1.86 -20.24 8.15
C LEU A 86 3.21 -19.53 8.26
N ASP A 87 3.83 -19.25 7.11
CA ASP A 87 5.10 -18.55 7.02
C ASP A 87 4.88 -17.06 6.71
N GLY A 88 5.23 -16.21 7.67
CA GLY A 88 5.10 -14.77 7.54
C GLY A 88 6.01 -14.18 6.46
N SER A 89 7.05 -14.86 5.99
CA SER A 89 7.94 -14.38 4.92
C SER A 89 7.22 -14.27 3.57
N ILE A 90 6.21 -15.12 3.34
CA ILE A 90 5.46 -15.22 2.07
C ILE A 90 4.45 -14.08 1.93
N VAL A 91 3.82 -13.70 3.04
CA VAL A 91 2.63 -12.82 3.08
C VAL A 91 2.90 -11.38 2.66
N ALA A 92 4.09 -10.87 2.95
CA ALA A 92 4.41 -9.45 2.86
C ALA A 92 4.61 -8.92 1.42
N PRO A 93 5.38 -9.60 0.55
CA PRO A 93 5.52 -9.17 -0.85
C PRO A 93 4.23 -9.33 -1.66
N GLU A 94 3.24 -10.10 -1.20
CA GLU A 94 1.95 -10.27 -1.89
C GLU A 94 1.05 -9.03 -1.88
N LEU A 95 1.46 -7.89 -1.34
CA LEU A 95 0.64 -6.67 -1.37
C LEU A 95 1.35 -5.46 -1.97
N LYS A 96 2.57 -5.66 -2.46
CA LYS A 96 3.38 -4.64 -3.15
C LYS A 96 2.81 -4.43 -4.54
N CYS A 97 2.49 -3.20 -4.89
CA CYS A 97 2.21 -2.82 -6.27
C CYS A 97 2.97 -1.56 -6.66
N ALA A 98 3.04 -1.28 -7.95
CA ALA A 98 3.54 -0.03 -8.48
C ALA A 98 2.52 0.60 -9.44
N VAL A 99 2.46 1.92 -9.41
CA VAL A 99 1.71 2.75 -10.34
C VAL A 99 2.69 3.40 -11.31
N GLY A 100 2.33 3.43 -12.58
CA GLY A 100 3.20 3.93 -13.64
C GLY A 100 2.45 4.31 -14.90
N LYS A 101 3.25 4.67 -15.90
CA LYS A 101 2.81 5.01 -17.24
C LYS A 101 3.21 3.93 -18.24
N ASP A 102 2.24 3.46 -19.01
CA ASP A 102 2.38 2.50 -20.11
C ASP A 102 2.99 3.20 -21.34
N GLY A 103 3.73 2.42 -22.11
CA GLY A 103 4.52 2.93 -23.24
C GLY A 103 5.43 1.85 -23.81
N GLU A 104 6.36 2.23 -24.68
CA GLU A 104 7.38 1.29 -25.19
C GLU A 104 8.21 0.67 -24.05
N ASN A 105 8.47 1.47 -23.01
CA ASN A 105 8.97 1.01 -21.72
C ASN A 105 8.10 1.64 -20.63
N VAL A 106 7.71 0.82 -19.66
CA VAL A 106 6.86 1.28 -18.56
C VAL A 106 7.68 2.12 -17.59
N GLU A 107 7.19 3.32 -17.32
CA GLU A 107 7.79 4.24 -16.35
C GLU A 107 7.08 4.06 -14.99
N TRP A 108 7.74 3.36 -14.07
CA TRP A 108 7.24 3.23 -12.69
C TRP A 108 7.48 4.51 -11.91
N ILE A 109 6.41 5.08 -11.36
CA ILE A 109 6.45 6.39 -10.70
C ILE A 109 6.44 6.23 -9.18
N CYS A 110 5.50 5.47 -8.65
CA CYS A 110 5.31 5.30 -7.21
C CYS A 110 4.90 3.87 -6.84
N GLY A 111 5.15 3.53 -5.58
CA GLY A 111 4.57 2.36 -4.97
C GLY A 111 3.06 2.53 -4.76
N CYS A 112 2.39 1.41 -4.54
CA CYS A 112 1.01 1.35 -4.11
C CYS A 112 0.79 0.08 -3.31
N THR A 113 -0.41 -0.05 -2.75
CA THR A 113 -0.87 -1.31 -2.15
C THR A 113 -2.29 -1.64 -2.57
N ILE A 114 -2.57 -2.93 -2.78
CA ILE A 114 -3.90 -3.40 -3.14
C ILE A 114 -4.75 -3.53 -1.88
N VAL A 115 -5.81 -2.73 -1.79
CA VAL A 115 -6.75 -2.69 -0.66
C VAL A 115 -8.09 -3.37 -1.00
N ALA A 116 -8.37 -3.62 -2.27
CA ALA A 116 -9.53 -4.40 -2.73
C ALA A 116 -9.29 -4.95 -4.15
N GLN A 117 -10.28 -5.67 -4.69
CA GLN A 117 -10.23 -6.29 -6.02
C GLN A 117 -9.83 -5.34 -7.13
N ASP A 118 -10.47 -4.19 -7.05
CA ASP A 118 -10.49 -3.15 -8.04
C ASP A 118 -9.98 -1.85 -7.43
N PHE A 119 -9.27 -1.90 -6.29
CA PHE A 119 -8.71 -0.71 -5.66
C PHE A 119 -7.27 -0.90 -5.20
N ALA A 120 -6.41 -0.01 -5.69
CA ALA A 120 -5.12 0.26 -5.09
C ALA A 120 -5.17 1.58 -4.29
N LEU A 121 -4.36 1.67 -3.25
CA LEU A 121 -4.14 2.88 -2.46
C LEU A 121 -2.69 3.34 -2.68
N THR A 122 -2.51 4.65 -2.85
CA THR A 122 -1.20 5.28 -3.00
C THR A 122 -1.23 6.72 -2.45
N SER A 123 -0.11 7.42 -2.51
CA SER A 123 -0.03 8.85 -2.19
C SER A 123 -0.68 9.67 -3.31
N ALA A 124 -1.47 10.69 -2.94
CA ALA A 124 -2.17 11.52 -3.93
C ALA A 124 -1.21 12.23 -4.88
N ARG A 125 -0.04 12.65 -4.41
CA ARG A 125 0.97 13.32 -5.24
C ARG A 125 1.57 12.42 -6.33
N CYS A 126 1.48 11.11 -6.20
CA CYS A 126 1.96 10.16 -7.21
C CYS A 126 1.09 10.15 -8.48
N VAL A 127 -0.15 10.64 -8.37
CA VAL A 127 -1.17 10.55 -9.42
C VAL A 127 -1.82 11.90 -9.70
N LYS A 128 -1.56 12.93 -8.89
CA LYS A 128 -2.07 14.29 -9.10
C LYS A 128 -1.20 15.04 -10.10
N ASP A 129 -1.77 15.38 -11.25
CA ASP A 129 -1.08 16.09 -12.33
C ASP A 129 0.16 15.30 -12.83
N VAL A 130 0.13 13.99 -12.66
CA VAL A 130 1.12 13.01 -13.13
C VAL A 130 0.40 12.06 -14.07
N ASP A 131 0.99 11.77 -15.22
CA ASP A 131 0.41 10.90 -16.23
C ASP A 131 0.63 9.44 -15.85
N VAL A 132 -0.44 8.75 -15.43
CA VAL A 132 -0.45 7.35 -15.00
C VAL A 132 -1.65 6.63 -15.63
N ASP A 133 -1.46 5.39 -16.05
CA ASP A 133 -2.49 4.60 -16.74
C ASP A 133 -2.50 3.12 -16.32
N VAL A 134 -1.45 2.64 -15.66
CA VAL A 134 -1.32 1.24 -15.25
C VAL A 134 -0.89 1.08 -13.79
N VAL A 135 -1.39 0.01 -13.21
CA VAL A 135 -0.91 -0.56 -11.95
C VAL A 135 -0.43 -1.98 -12.24
N ASN A 136 0.76 -2.33 -11.75
CA ASN A 136 1.26 -3.70 -11.75
C ASN A 136 1.29 -4.22 -10.33
N TYR A 137 0.69 -5.39 -10.18
CA TYR A 137 0.71 -6.18 -8.98
C TYR A 137 1.12 -7.61 -9.34
N ARG A 138 2.29 -8.08 -8.90
CA ARG A 138 2.83 -9.44 -9.20
C ARG A 138 2.83 -9.82 -10.69
N ASN A 139 3.21 -8.88 -11.55
CA ASN A 139 3.16 -9.03 -13.02
C ASN A 139 1.73 -9.18 -13.59
N ASP A 140 0.69 -8.93 -12.80
CA ASP A 140 -0.67 -8.71 -13.28
C ASP A 140 -0.88 -7.22 -13.53
N TRP A 141 -0.99 -6.88 -14.81
CA TRP A 141 -1.11 -5.51 -15.29
C TRP A 141 -2.57 -5.12 -15.36
N LYS A 142 -2.93 -4.04 -14.66
CA LYS A 142 -4.29 -3.49 -14.65
C LYS A 142 -4.27 -2.06 -15.13
N LYS A 143 -5.20 -1.75 -16.04
CA LYS A 143 -5.46 -0.38 -16.44
C LYS A 143 -6.20 0.37 -15.34
N ILE A 144 -5.88 1.63 -15.17
CA ILE A 144 -6.58 2.55 -14.28
C ILE A 144 -7.93 2.90 -14.91
N ALA A 145 -9.00 2.73 -14.14
CA ALA A 145 -10.34 3.16 -14.51
C ALA A 145 -10.63 4.58 -14.01
N GLU A 146 -10.21 4.89 -12.79
CA GLU A 146 -10.47 6.18 -12.14
C GLU A 146 -9.45 6.43 -11.02
N VAL A 147 -9.08 7.68 -10.81
CA VAL A 147 -8.31 8.11 -9.64
C VAL A 147 -9.20 8.97 -8.75
N ILE A 148 -9.30 8.58 -7.48
CA ILE A 148 -10.18 9.18 -6.48
C ILE A 148 -9.30 9.77 -5.36
N PHE A 149 -9.20 11.09 -5.33
CA PHE A 149 -8.46 11.81 -4.30
C PHE A 149 -9.26 11.86 -3.00
N HIS A 150 -8.57 11.92 -1.85
CA HIS A 150 -9.22 12.32 -0.62
C HIS A 150 -9.89 13.70 -0.79
N PRO A 151 -11.15 13.91 -0.36
CA PRO A 151 -11.89 15.15 -0.63
C PRO A 151 -11.21 16.41 -0.08
N GLU A 152 -10.50 16.26 1.02
CA GLU A 152 -9.76 17.32 1.70
C GLU A 152 -8.25 17.27 1.39
N TYR A 153 -7.84 16.64 0.28
CA TYR A 153 -6.45 16.65 -0.15
C TYR A 153 -6.02 18.06 -0.57
N ASP A 154 -4.91 18.54 0.00
CA ASP A 154 -4.28 19.80 -0.39
C ASP A 154 -2.83 19.56 -0.81
N ARG A 155 -2.55 19.82 -2.10
CA ARG A 155 -1.22 19.66 -2.70
C ARG A 155 -0.16 20.58 -2.10
N LYS A 156 -0.53 21.76 -1.58
CA LYS A 156 0.44 22.73 -1.03
C LYS A 156 0.94 22.31 0.34
N THR A 157 0.03 21.84 1.19
CA THR A 157 0.32 21.43 2.56
C THR A 157 0.61 19.94 2.69
N LEU A 158 0.36 19.16 1.63
CA LEU A 158 0.33 17.69 1.64
C LEU A 158 -0.67 17.13 2.67
N TYR A 159 -1.68 17.94 3.04
CA TYR A 159 -2.73 17.48 3.92
C TYR A 159 -3.55 16.41 3.21
N ASN A 160 -3.80 15.31 3.90
CA ASN A 160 -4.52 14.15 3.38
C ASN A 160 -3.96 13.60 2.04
N ASP A 161 -2.63 13.43 1.96
CA ASP A 161 -1.92 12.91 0.78
C ASP A 161 -2.20 11.43 0.48
N LEU A 162 -3.43 11.11 0.10
CA LEU A 162 -3.91 9.78 -0.24
C LEU A 162 -4.84 9.82 -1.45
N ALA A 163 -4.70 8.83 -2.32
CA ALA A 163 -5.60 8.58 -3.43
C ALA A 163 -5.89 7.08 -3.59
N LEU A 164 -7.14 6.78 -3.90
CA LEU A 164 -7.59 5.47 -4.33
C LEU A 164 -7.57 5.40 -5.85
N ILE A 165 -7.03 4.32 -6.40
CA ILE A 165 -7.01 4.05 -7.83
C ILE A 165 -7.99 2.91 -8.07
N ARG A 166 -9.09 3.18 -8.78
CA ARG A 166 -10.00 2.14 -9.26
C ARG A 166 -9.39 1.47 -10.48
N LEU A 167 -9.30 0.14 -10.46
CA LEU A 167 -8.73 -0.67 -11.53
C LEU A 167 -9.83 -1.21 -12.46
N GLN A 168 -9.54 -1.32 -13.75
CA GLN A 168 -10.42 -1.98 -14.69
C GLN A 168 -10.55 -3.47 -14.35
N THR A 169 -11.76 -3.93 -14.03
CA THR A 169 -12.02 -5.34 -13.72
C THR A 169 -12.31 -6.10 -15.02
N ASP A 170 -11.52 -7.12 -15.34
CA ASP A 170 -11.92 -8.09 -16.36
C ASP A 170 -12.91 -9.09 -15.73
N ASN A 171 -14.18 -9.01 -16.15
CA ASN A 171 -15.24 -9.89 -15.66
C ASN A 171 -14.95 -11.39 -15.88
N ARG A 172 -13.97 -11.76 -16.72
CA ARG A 172 -13.57 -13.16 -16.95
C ARG A 172 -12.92 -13.84 -15.75
N ASN A 173 -12.21 -13.08 -14.90
CA ASN A 173 -11.43 -13.61 -13.77
C ASN A 173 -11.88 -13.03 -12.42
N ARG A 174 -13.18 -12.75 -12.27
CA ARG A 174 -13.76 -12.14 -11.05
C ARG A 174 -13.41 -12.88 -9.75
N TYR A 175 -13.02 -14.15 -9.82
CA TYR A 175 -12.67 -15.01 -8.68
C TYR A 175 -11.17 -15.21 -8.43
N ASP A 176 -10.27 -14.68 -9.27
CA ASP A 176 -8.82 -15.02 -9.22
C ASP A 176 -7.93 -13.89 -8.65
N TRP A 177 -8.51 -12.75 -8.28
CA TRP A 177 -7.73 -11.66 -7.72
C TRP A 177 -7.30 -11.98 -6.27
N LYS A 178 -5.99 -11.92 -6.05
CA LYS A 178 -5.32 -12.27 -4.79
C LYS A 178 -4.52 -11.08 -4.33
N ALA A 179 -5.11 -10.22 -3.51
CA ALA A 179 -4.41 -9.34 -2.56
C ALA A 179 -5.47 -8.51 -1.85
N VAL A 180 -5.61 -8.69 -0.54
CA VAL A 180 -6.35 -7.75 0.29
C VAL A 180 -5.49 -7.44 1.48
N SER A 181 -5.03 -6.19 1.55
CA SER A 181 -4.53 -5.69 2.80
C SER A 181 -5.69 -5.38 3.73
N CYS A 182 -5.70 -6.00 4.90
CA CYS A 182 -6.53 -5.49 5.98
C CYS A 182 -5.98 -4.13 6.40
N VAL A 183 -6.86 -3.19 6.74
CA VAL A 183 -6.42 -1.90 7.24
C VAL A 183 -6.49 -1.95 8.76
N GLY A 184 -5.43 -1.50 9.42
CA GLY A 184 -5.41 -1.41 10.88
C GLY A 184 -6.54 -0.53 11.41
N THR A 185 -6.97 -0.76 12.64
CA THR A 185 -7.80 0.20 13.37
C THR A 185 -6.90 1.10 14.20
N ALA A 186 -7.28 2.36 14.35
CA ALA A 186 -6.59 3.29 15.23
C ALA A 186 -6.77 2.87 16.70
N SER A 187 -6.00 1.89 17.15
CA SER A 187 -5.79 1.60 18.56
C SER A 187 -4.47 2.23 18.98
N ASP A 188 -4.44 2.85 20.16
CA ASP A 188 -3.25 3.47 20.75
C ASP A 188 -2.08 2.48 20.94
N ASP A 189 -2.36 1.17 20.90
CA ASP A 189 -1.36 0.09 20.94
C ASP A 189 -0.58 -0.12 19.62
N GLU A 190 -0.99 0.48 18.50
CA GLU A 190 -0.22 0.39 17.24
C GLU A 190 1.13 1.11 17.32
N ASP A 191 1.23 2.13 18.17
CA ASP A 191 2.46 2.91 18.39
C ASP A 191 3.52 2.10 19.19
N GLN A 192 3.19 0.89 19.68
CA GLN A 192 4.11 0.00 20.42
C GLN A 192 4.59 -1.24 19.65
N LYS A 193 4.28 -1.38 18.35
CA LYS A 193 4.83 -2.50 17.57
C LYS A 193 6.30 -2.27 17.24
N GLU A 194 7.14 -3.25 17.58
CA GLU A 194 8.59 -3.18 17.39
C GLU A 194 9.05 -3.41 15.94
N SER A 195 8.18 -3.89 15.04
CA SER A 195 8.56 -4.15 13.65
C SER A 195 7.45 -3.82 12.65
N PHE A 196 7.84 -3.03 11.64
CA PHE A 196 7.03 -2.70 10.46
C PHE A 196 7.77 -3.19 9.22
N LEU A 197 7.01 -3.45 8.16
CA LEU A 197 7.57 -3.74 6.83
C LEU A 197 7.16 -2.62 5.90
N SER A 198 8.15 -1.90 5.40
CA SER A 198 7.96 -0.95 4.32
C SER A 198 8.23 -1.66 3.00
N PHE A 199 7.44 -1.36 1.98
CA PHE A 199 7.70 -1.82 0.63
C PHE A 199 7.79 -0.61 -0.29
N GLY A 200 8.88 -0.51 -1.03
CA GLY A 200 9.09 0.47 -2.06
C GLY A 200 9.37 -0.15 -3.41
N ILE A 201 9.43 0.63 -4.48
CA ILE A 201 9.58 0.04 -5.82
C ILE A 201 11.01 -0.50 -6.05
N GLY A 202 11.98 -0.13 -5.21
CA GLY A 202 13.38 -0.57 -5.30
C GLY A 202 13.98 -0.36 -6.71
N PRO A 203 15.07 -1.04 -7.08
CA PRO A 203 15.48 -1.19 -8.48
C PRO A 203 14.50 -2.12 -9.22
N TYR A 204 13.25 -1.66 -9.40
CA TYR A 204 12.20 -2.22 -10.25
C TYR A 204 11.84 -3.72 -10.06
N ASN A 205 12.20 -4.34 -8.93
CA ASN A 205 11.87 -5.75 -8.67
C ASN A 205 10.59 -5.87 -7.82
N LEU A 206 9.43 -5.91 -8.48
CA LEU A 206 8.14 -6.10 -7.81
C LEU A 206 7.92 -7.53 -7.27
N ASN A 207 8.87 -8.45 -7.49
CA ASN A 207 8.77 -9.86 -7.09
C ASN A 207 9.79 -10.25 -6.01
N ASP A 208 10.53 -9.30 -5.44
CA ASP A 208 11.40 -9.58 -4.30
C ASP A 208 10.61 -9.68 -2.98
N ASN A 209 11.32 -10.01 -1.91
CA ASN A 209 10.76 -10.16 -0.57
C ASN A 209 10.69 -8.82 0.20
N GLY A 210 10.97 -7.69 -0.44
CA GLY A 210 11.03 -6.37 0.15
C GLY A 210 12.14 -6.13 1.18
N LEU A 211 13.02 -7.10 1.42
CA LEU A 211 14.15 -6.94 2.36
C LEU A 211 15.28 -6.06 1.80
N THR A 212 15.21 -5.75 0.50
CA THR A 212 16.18 -4.91 -0.22
C THR A 212 15.56 -3.61 -0.74
N ASP A 213 14.27 -3.38 -0.46
CA ASP A 213 13.56 -2.16 -0.83
C ASP A 213 13.76 -1.10 0.26
N GLY A 214 15.00 -0.60 0.35
CA GLY A 214 15.44 0.33 1.39
C GLY A 214 15.93 -0.37 2.64
#